data_AF-A0A6N7WY65-F1
#
_entry.id   AF-A0A6N7WY65-F1
#
_cell.length_a   1.000
_cell.length_b   1.000
_cell.length_c   1.000
_cell.angle_alpha   90.00
_cell.angle_beta   90.00
_cell.angle_gamma   90.00
#
_symmetry.space_group_name_H-M   'P 1'
#
loop_
_entity.id
_entity.type
_entity.pdbx_description
1 polymer ?
#
loop_
_entity_poly.entity_id
_entity_poly.type
_entity_poly.pdbx_seq_one_letter_code
_entity_poly.pdbx_strand_id
1 'polypeptide(L)'
;MRVEARLKKDKKTKKLAKRIEHGEIAVINHIDIDEVAAKSLVEAKIRLVINATESISGRYPNIGPTILVSNNILIVDNVGMDVFDKLNEDDFIAVEDGRIFRDGELIGSGEVMDKFVVNEKIKKAYENIEVELDRFIDNTIEYAKKEKGMILGDLEIPKMKTKYDGKHVLVVVRGHNYKDDLQAMISYIEEVKPILVGVDGGADALLEFGYKPDVIVGDMDSVSDDALKSANEIVVHAYTDGRAPGLKRVEELGLEAVVFSAPGTSEDIAMLAAYEYNAKLIVALGTHSNMIDFLEKGRKGMASTFLVRLKIGSRLIDARGVSILYQSRLKIKYIFALIITALFPILIVASLSPKVQTLIQLLQIKLRLLMKM
;
A
#
# COMPACT_ATOMS: atom_id res chain seq x y z
N MET A 1 -3.05 16.23 28.01
CA MET A 1 -3.85 15.75 26.85
C MET A 1 -5.01 14.94 27.39
N ARG A 2 -6.26 15.24 27.01
CA ARG A 2 -7.45 14.45 27.35
C ARG A 2 -8.20 14.07 26.09
N VAL A 3 -8.43 12.77 25.87
CA VAL A 3 -9.22 12.24 24.75
C VAL A 3 -10.27 11.29 25.30
N GLU A 4 -11.52 11.48 24.88
CA GLU A 4 -12.65 10.61 25.23
C GLU A 4 -13.33 10.14 23.95
N ALA A 5 -13.53 8.84 23.85
CA ALA A 5 -14.22 8.21 22.74
C ALA A 5 -14.47 6.72 23.04
N ARG A 6 -15.31 6.11 22.19
CA ARG A 6 -15.42 4.65 22.11
C ARG A 6 -14.15 4.06 21.52
N LEU A 7 -13.85 2.84 21.91
CA LEU A 7 -12.70 2.11 21.39
C LEU A 7 -13.11 0.91 20.56
N LYS A 8 -12.26 0.55 19.60
CA LYS A 8 -12.27 -0.76 18.94
C LYS A 8 -10.94 -1.45 19.21
N LYS A 9 -10.97 -2.77 19.39
CA LYS A 9 -9.82 -3.54 19.84
C LYS A 9 -9.55 -4.74 18.93
N ASP A 10 -8.31 -4.90 18.49
CA ASP A 10 -7.91 -6.14 17.80
C ASP A 10 -6.43 -6.44 18.01
N LYS A 11 -6.08 -7.73 18.04
CA LYS A 11 -4.68 -8.15 18.06
C LYS A 11 -4.02 -7.95 16.69
N LYS A 12 -4.79 -7.95 15.60
CA LYS A 12 -4.29 -7.67 14.25
C LYS A 12 -4.82 -6.31 13.79
N THR A 13 -3.95 -5.30 13.68
CA THR A 13 -4.32 -3.95 13.22
C THR A 13 -5.05 -3.96 11.88
N LYS A 14 -4.69 -4.88 10.97
CA LYS A 14 -5.40 -5.07 9.70
C LYS A 14 -6.88 -5.42 9.86
N LYS A 15 -7.23 -6.23 10.86
CA LYS A 15 -8.64 -6.58 11.15
C LYS A 15 -9.37 -5.41 11.81
N LEU A 16 -8.69 -4.67 12.69
CA LEU A 16 -9.22 -3.47 13.31
C LEU A 16 -9.57 -2.40 12.26
N ALA A 17 -8.64 -2.13 11.34
CA ALA A 17 -8.79 -1.09 10.33
C ALA A 17 -10.02 -1.27 9.41
N LYS A 18 -10.54 -2.50 9.28
CA LYS A 18 -11.78 -2.77 8.52
C LYS A 18 -13.07 -2.43 9.27
N ARG A 19 -13.00 -2.24 10.58
CA ARG A 19 -14.15 -2.16 11.50
C ARG A 19 -14.20 -0.86 12.30
N ILE A 20 -13.05 -0.21 12.47
CA ILE A 20 -12.93 1.02 13.24
C ILE A 20 -13.52 2.20 12.46
N GLU A 21 -14.26 3.04 13.18
CA GLU A 21 -14.98 4.19 12.64
C GLU A 21 -14.30 5.52 12.99
N HIS A 22 -14.77 6.56 12.32
CA HIS A 22 -14.28 7.91 12.53
C HIS A 22 -14.43 8.35 13.99
N GLY A 23 -13.35 8.86 14.57
CA GLY A 23 -13.37 9.44 15.90
C GLY A 23 -13.19 8.43 17.04
N GLU A 24 -13.05 7.14 16.74
CA GLU A 24 -12.80 6.10 17.75
C GLU A 24 -11.33 6.03 18.18
N ILE A 25 -11.06 5.32 19.29
CA ILE A 25 -9.72 4.99 19.79
C ILE A 25 -9.34 3.59 19.30
N ALA A 26 -8.17 3.48 18.69
CA ALA A 26 -7.64 2.20 18.22
C ALA A 26 -6.84 1.53 19.35
N VAL A 27 -7.32 0.40 19.86
CA VAL A 27 -6.57 -0.44 20.80
C VAL A 27 -5.95 -1.62 20.06
N ILE A 28 -4.63 -1.65 19.96
CA ILE A 28 -3.88 -2.62 19.15
C ILE A 28 -2.83 -3.35 19.97
N ASN A 29 -2.37 -4.48 19.44
CA ASN A 29 -1.17 -5.17 19.88
C ASN A 29 -0.27 -5.40 18.67
N HIS A 30 0.55 -4.40 18.35
CA HIS A 30 1.36 -4.40 17.13
C HIS A 30 2.77 -3.87 17.43
N ILE A 31 3.75 -4.78 17.45
CA ILE A 31 5.16 -4.41 17.60
C ILE A 31 5.68 -3.79 16.30
N ASP A 32 6.45 -2.71 16.40
CA ASP A 32 7.01 -2.01 15.23
C ASP A 32 5.92 -1.67 14.19
N ILE A 33 4.99 -0.78 14.56
CA ILE A 33 3.85 -0.42 13.68
C ILE A 33 4.37 -0.08 12.28
N ASP A 34 3.92 -0.85 11.28
CA ASP A 34 4.30 -0.67 9.89
C ASP A 34 3.56 0.51 9.23
N GLU A 35 4.06 0.94 8.07
CA GLU A 35 3.49 2.05 7.30
C GLU A 35 2.02 1.80 6.89
N VAL A 36 1.70 0.58 6.48
CA VAL A 36 0.38 0.22 5.93
C VAL A 36 -0.66 0.25 7.03
N ALA A 37 -0.33 -0.27 8.21
CA ALA A 37 -1.15 -0.22 9.40
C ALA A 37 -1.39 1.24 9.83
N ALA A 38 -0.33 2.05 9.91
CA ALA A 38 -0.43 3.46 10.26
C ALA A 38 -1.32 4.24 9.28
N LYS A 39 -1.08 4.12 7.97
CA LYS A 39 -1.90 4.78 6.94
C LYS A 39 -3.36 4.36 7.01
N SER A 40 -3.64 3.07 7.23
CA SER A 40 -5.02 2.58 7.35
C SER A 40 -5.76 3.19 8.55
N LEU A 41 -5.06 3.39 9.68
CA LEU A 41 -5.62 4.06 10.86
C LEU A 41 -5.82 5.57 10.63
N VAL A 42 -4.90 6.23 9.92
CA VAL A 42 -5.04 7.63 9.50
C VAL A 42 -6.25 7.80 8.58
N GLU A 43 -6.41 6.93 7.59
CA GLU A 43 -7.55 6.93 6.65
C GLU A 43 -8.89 6.78 7.40
N ALA A 44 -8.92 5.94 8.45
CA ALA A 44 -10.08 5.78 9.33
C ALA A 44 -10.35 7.00 10.24
N LYS A 45 -9.44 7.99 10.31
CA LYS A 45 -9.58 9.23 11.09
C LYS A 45 -9.87 8.98 12.57
N ILE A 46 -9.08 8.10 13.18
CA ILE A 46 -9.13 7.79 14.61
C ILE A 46 -8.61 8.97 15.46
N ARG A 47 -8.92 8.98 16.76
CA ARG A 47 -8.45 10.03 17.69
C ARG A 47 -7.11 9.72 18.34
N LEU A 48 -6.84 8.46 18.64
CA LEU A 48 -5.72 8.02 19.47
C LEU A 48 -5.44 6.55 19.22
N VAL A 49 -4.17 6.16 19.31
CA VAL A 49 -3.75 4.76 19.37
C VAL A 49 -3.35 4.40 20.80
N ILE A 50 -3.83 3.28 21.30
CA ILE A 50 -3.34 2.62 22.51
C ILE A 50 -2.71 1.30 22.07
N ASN A 51 -1.40 1.15 22.26
CA ASN A 51 -0.68 -0.06 21.87
C ASN A 51 -0.25 -0.86 23.10
N ALA A 52 -0.59 -2.14 23.12
CA ALA A 52 -0.24 -3.07 24.20
C ALA A 52 1.27 -3.35 24.27
N THR A 53 1.96 -3.23 23.14
CA THR A 53 3.41 -3.48 22.97
C THR A 53 4.10 -2.22 22.48
N GLU A 54 5.42 -2.27 22.30
CA GLU A 54 6.22 -1.17 21.76
C GLU A 54 5.91 -0.90 20.28
N SER A 55 5.52 0.34 19.98
CA SER A 55 5.33 0.82 18.61
C SER A 55 6.65 1.02 17.87
N ILE A 56 7.75 1.20 18.61
CA ILE A 56 9.14 1.24 18.14
C ILE A 56 9.98 0.37 19.08
N SER A 57 10.32 -0.85 18.68
CA SER A 57 11.18 -1.76 19.47
C SER A 57 12.64 -1.31 19.54
N GLY A 58 13.05 -0.39 18.65
CA GLY A 58 14.42 0.10 18.56
C GLY A 58 15.37 -0.81 17.78
N ARG A 59 14.88 -1.89 17.16
CA ARG A 59 15.71 -2.79 16.32
C ARG A 59 16.07 -2.18 14.97
N TYR A 60 15.12 -1.46 14.36
CA TYR A 60 15.26 -0.80 13.08
C TYR A 60 14.30 0.40 13.02
N PRO A 61 14.56 1.40 12.16
CA PRO A 61 13.74 2.61 12.08
C PRO A 61 12.45 2.34 11.28
N ASN A 62 11.36 1.99 11.97
CA ASN A 62 10.04 1.81 11.35
C ASN A 62 9.30 3.16 11.18
N ILE A 63 8.53 3.32 10.10
CA ILE A 63 7.95 4.62 9.74
C ILE A 63 6.53 4.85 10.30
N GLY A 64 5.81 3.80 10.69
CA GLY A 64 4.40 3.88 11.09
C GLY A 64 4.11 4.87 12.22
N PRO A 65 4.87 4.87 13.34
CA PRO A 65 4.68 5.82 14.43
C PRO A 65 4.85 7.28 13.98
N THR A 66 5.83 7.55 13.11
CA THR A 66 6.06 8.88 12.52
C THR A 66 4.86 9.34 11.71
N ILE A 67 4.22 8.45 10.94
CA ILE A 67 3.02 8.75 10.16
C ILE A 67 1.85 9.13 11.07
N LEU A 68 1.62 8.38 12.16
CA LEU A 68 0.54 8.65 13.11
C LEU A 68 0.71 10.03 13.75
N VAL A 69 1.87 10.31 14.35
CA VAL A 69 2.11 11.59 15.05
C VAL A 69 2.15 12.78 14.09
N SER A 70 2.59 12.58 12.85
CA SER A 70 2.56 13.63 11.82
C SER A 70 1.13 14.02 11.44
N ASN A 71 0.19 13.08 11.53
CA ASN A 71 -1.25 13.32 11.33
C ASN A 71 -1.98 13.69 12.63
N ASN A 72 -1.25 14.11 13.67
CA ASN A 72 -1.77 14.51 14.99
C ASN A 72 -2.53 13.38 15.72
N ILE A 73 -2.23 12.12 15.41
CA ILE A 73 -2.71 10.97 16.17
C ILE A 73 -1.59 10.58 17.13
N LEU A 74 -1.84 10.80 18.43
CA LEU A 74 -0.91 10.39 19.49
C LEU A 74 -0.99 8.88 19.73
N ILE A 75 0.07 8.34 20.33
CA ILE A 75 0.16 6.93 20.69
C ILE A 75 0.40 6.85 22.20
N VAL A 76 -0.42 6.10 22.92
CA VAL A 76 -0.11 5.64 24.27
C VAL A 76 0.46 4.23 24.15
N ASP A 77 1.76 4.15 24.30
CA ASP A 77 2.56 2.99 23.93
C ASP A 77 2.88 2.10 25.12
N ASN A 78 3.13 0.82 24.84
CA ASN A 78 3.57 -0.18 25.81
C ASN A 78 2.70 -0.25 27.09
N VAL A 79 1.37 -0.25 26.93
CA VAL A 79 0.44 -0.34 28.08
C VAL A 79 0.36 -1.75 28.70
N GLY A 80 0.90 -2.75 28.01
CA GLY A 80 0.88 -4.15 28.43
C GLY A 80 -0.40 -4.90 28.04
N MET A 81 -0.29 -6.22 27.96
CA MET A 81 -1.40 -7.11 27.62
C MET A 81 -2.50 -7.12 28.69
N ASP A 82 -2.17 -6.90 29.96
CA ASP A 82 -3.17 -6.84 31.04
C ASP A 82 -4.16 -5.69 30.82
N VAL A 83 -3.70 -4.53 30.35
CA VAL A 83 -4.56 -3.40 30.00
C VAL A 83 -5.36 -3.72 28.74
N PHE A 84 -4.70 -4.28 27.72
CA PHE A 84 -5.36 -4.71 26.49
C PHE A 84 -6.51 -5.68 26.77
N ASP A 85 -6.32 -6.66 27.64
CA ASP A 85 -7.32 -7.70 27.93
C ASP A 85 -8.47 -7.17 28.81
N LYS A 86 -8.24 -6.17 29.67
CA LYS A 86 -9.29 -5.53 30.50
C LYS A 86 -10.25 -4.62 29.74
N LEU A 87 -9.82 -4.07 28.60
CA LEU A 87 -10.62 -3.20 27.74
C LEU A 87 -11.50 -4.04 26.80
N ASN A 88 -12.79 -3.73 26.72
CA ASN A 88 -13.71 -4.38 25.79
C ASN A 88 -13.98 -3.49 24.57
N GLU A 89 -14.36 -4.10 23.44
CA GLU A 89 -14.84 -3.32 22.30
C GLU A 89 -16.06 -2.47 22.70
N ASP A 90 -16.16 -1.27 22.13
CA ASP A 90 -17.21 -0.28 22.39
C ASP A 90 -17.19 0.33 23.81
N ASP A 91 -16.20 -0.01 24.65
CA ASP A 91 -15.96 0.69 25.91
C ASP A 91 -15.74 2.19 25.64
N PHE A 92 -16.41 3.04 26.41
CA PHE A 92 -16.16 4.47 26.43
C PHE A 92 -15.06 4.76 27.44
N ILE A 93 -13.90 5.24 26.95
CA ILE A 93 -12.73 5.47 27.80
C ILE A 93 -12.27 6.92 27.73
N ALA A 94 -11.66 7.37 28.82
CA ALA A 94 -10.96 8.64 28.90
C ALA A 94 -9.46 8.37 29.02
N VAL A 95 -8.66 9.02 28.17
CA VAL A 95 -7.20 8.95 28.23
C VAL A 95 -6.66 10.31 28.63
N GLU A 96 -5.95 10.36 29.76
CA GLU A 96 -5.36 11.58 30.31
C GLU A 96 -3.86 11.40 30.57
N ASP A 97 -3.04 12.08 29.78
CA ASP A 97 -1.57 12.07 29.91
C ASP A 97 -0.99 10.64 30.01
N GLY A 98 -1.47 9.75 29.14
CA GLY A 98 -1.03 8.34 29.08
C GLY A 98 -1.74 7.40 30.06
N ARG A 99 -2.61 7.91 30.94
CA ARG A 99 -3.44 7.09 31.85
C ARG A 99 -4.79 6.82 31.22
N ILE A 100 -5.27 5.58 31.31
CA ILE A 100 -6.50 5.10 30.68
C ILE A 100 -7.54 4.83 31.75
N PHE A 101 -8.69 5.47 31.63
CA PHE A 101 -9.80 5.38 32.58
C PHE A 101 -11.06 4.83 31.89
N ARG A 102 -11.79 3.98 32.60
CA ARG A 102 -13.14 3.53 32.24
C ARG A 102 -14.05 3.76 33.44
N ASP A 103 -15.17 4.46 33.25
CA ASP A 103 -16.11 4.81 34.33
C ASP A 103 -15.46 5.52 35.54
N GLY A 104 -14.35 6.24 35.30
CA GLY A 104 -13.57 6.92 36.34
C GLY A 104 -12.52 6.06 37.05
N GLU A 105 -12.46 4.76 36.78
CA GLU A 105 -11.45 3.86 37.33
C GLU A 105 -10.21 3.78 36.43
N LEU A 106 -9.01 3.84 37.03
CA LEU A 106 -7.75 3.69 36.31
C LEU A 106 -7.55 2.22 35.90
N ILE A 107 -7.56 1.95 34.60
CA ILE A 107 -7.34 0.61 34.05
C ILE A 107 -5.85 0.33 33.85
N GLY A 108 -5.08 1.36 33.48
CA GLY A 108 -3.63 1.28 33.29
C GLY A 108 -3.03 2.56 32.73
N SER A 109 -1.75 2.51 32.38
CA SER A 109 -1.02 3.64 31.81
C SER A 109 0.07 3.18 30.84
N GLY A 110 0.44 4.04 29.90
CA GLY A 110 1.56 3.81 28.99
C GLY A 110 2.35 5.09 28.71
N GLU A 111 3.35 4.97 27.85
CA GLU A 111 4.20 6.07 27.43
C GLU A 111 3.49 6.91 26.37
N VAL A 112 3.36 8.22 26.58
CA VAL A 112 2.81 9.11 25.56
C VAL A 112 3.89 9.39 24.51
N MET A 113 3.70 8.87 23.30
CA MET A 113 4.58 9.12 22.18
C MET A 113 4.05 10.30 21.35
N ASP A 114 4.70 11.45 21.52
CA ASP A 114 4.56 12.61 20.65
C ASP A 114 5.63 12.63 19.55
N LYS A 115 5.65 13.68 18.73
CA LYS A 115 6.64 13.84 17.66
C LYS A 115 8.08 13.83 18.17
N PHE A 116 8.34 14.37 19.35
CA PHE A 116 9.69 14.44 19.91
C PHE A 116 10.15 13.05 20.37
N VAL A 117 9.32 12.35 21.15
CA VAL A 117 9.60 11.00 21.64
C VAL A 117 9.79 10.02 20.47
N VAL A 118 8.92 10.09 19.46
CA VAL A 118 9.06 9.27 18.24
C VAL A 118 10.41 9.50 17.58
N ASN A 119 10.78 10.76 17.32
CA ASN A 119 12.04 11.08 16.64
C ASN A 119 13.27 10.58 17.42
N GLU A 120 13.27 10.70 18.76
CA GLU A 120 14.35 10.20 19.61
C GLU A 120 14.45 8.66 19.57
N LYS A 121 13.31 7.95 19.64
CA LYS A 121 13.30 6.48 19.52
C LYS A 121 13.76 6.01 18.14
N ILE A 122 13.34 6.68 17.07
CA ILE A 122 13.79 6.37 15.70
C ILE A 122 15.30 6.59 15.56
N LYS A 123 15.85 7.67 16.12
CA LYS A 123 17.29 7.93 16.11
C LYS A 123 18.07 6.79 16.78
N LYS A 124 17.62 6.33 17.95
CA LYS A 124 18.21 5.16 18.63
C LYS A 124 18.08 3.89 17.80
N ALA A 125 16.98 3.72 17.07
CA ALA A 125 16.80 2.57 16.18
C ALA A 125 17.80 2.57 15.01
N TYR A 126 18.19 3.75 14.51
CA TYR A 126 19.27 3.87 13.53
C TYR A 126 20.64 3.47 14.10
N GLU A 127 20.90 3.72 15.39
CA GLU A 127 22.15 3.29 16.04
C GLU A 127 22.25 1.76 16.16
N ASN A 128 21.12 1.07 16.26
CA ASN A 128 21.06 -0.40 16.37
C ASN A 128 20.97 -1.14 15.02
N ILE A 129 20.74 -0.41 13.92
CA ILE A 129 20.41 -1.00 12.62
C ILE A 129 21.51 -1.92 12.08
N GLU A 130 22.78 -1.64 12.40
CA GLU A 130 23.92 -2.42 11.92
C GLU A 130 23.88 -3.87 12.44
N VAL A 131 23.52 -4.06 13.71
CA VAL A 131 23.42 -5.39 14.32
C VAL A 131 22.26 -6.18 13.71
N GLU A 132 21.14 -5.52 13.44
CA GLU A 132 20.00 -6.18 12.81
C GLU A 132 20.28 -6.48 11.34
N LEU A 133 21.02 -5.63 10.63
CA LEU A 133 21.47 -5.85 9.26
C LEU A 133 22.40 -7.05 9.13
N ASP A 134 23.38 -7.18 10.03
CA ASP A 134 24.29 -8.32 10.08
C ASP A 134 23.51 -9.65 10.20
N ARG A 135 22.61 -9.74 11.18
CA ARG A 135 21.72 -10.89 11.36
C ARG A 135 20.85 -11.15 10.13
N PHE A 136 20.32 -10.10 9.52
CA PHE A 136 19.46 -10.22 8.35
C PHE A 136 20.22 -10.78 7.14
N ILE A 137 21.48 -10.35 6.93
CA ILE A 137 22.36 -10.87 5.89
C ILE A 137 22.65 -12.35 6.12
N ASP A 138 23.04 -12.72 7.34
CA ASP A 138 23.34 -14.11 7.69
C ASP A 138 22.15 -15.03 7.44
N ASN A 139 20.96 -14.64 7.91
CA ASN A 139 19.72 -15.37 7.65
C ASN A 139 19.44 -15.48 6.15
N THR A 140 19.63 -14.39 5.39
CA THR A 140 19.40 -14.36 3.94
C THR A 140 20.33 -15.34 3.22
N ILE A 141 21.63 -15.37 3.57
CA ILE A 141 22.60 -16.29 2.96
C ILE A 141 22.29 -17.74 3.34
N GLU A 142 21.97 -18.00 4.61
CA GLU A 142 21.66 -19.36 5.08
C GLU A 142 20.42 -19.92 4.38
N TYR A 143 19.33 -19.15 4.31
CA TYR A 143 18.12 -19.56 3.62
C TYR A 143 18.35 -19.68 2.09
N ALA A 144 19.09 -18.76 1.47
CA ALA A 144 19.38 -18.83 0.03
C ALA A 144 20.16 -20.11 -0.35
N LYS A 145 21.09 -20.56 0.51
CA LYS A 145 21.80 -21.83 0.32
C LYS A 145 20.85 -23.04 0.31
N LYS A 146 19.80 -23.01 1.15
CA LYS A 146 18.79 -24.08 1.25
C LYS A 146 17.77 -24.02 0.09
N GLU A 147 17.44 -22.81 -0.37
CA GLU A 147 16.35 -22.57 -1.34
C GLU A 147 16.81 -22.44 -2.79
N LYS A 148 18.12 -22.48 -3.08
CA LYS A 148 18.67 -22.28 -4.44
C LYS A 148 18.06 -23.15 -5.54
N GLY A 149 17.55 -24.35 -5.20
CA GLY A 149 16.90 -25.25 -6.16
C GLY A 149 15.71 -24.61 -6.88
N MET A 150 14.99 -23.71 -6.18
CA MET A 150 13.87 -22.93 -6.72
C MET A 150 14.22 -22.22 -8.03
N ILE A 151 15.44 -21.69 -8.14
CA ILE A 151 15.88 -20.95 -9.33
C ILE A 151 16.68 -21.79 -10.32
N LEU A 152 17.21 -22.94 -9.89
CA LEU A 152 18.01 -23.86 -10.71
C LEU A 152 17.17 -24.81 -11.57
N GLY A 153 15.84 -24.76 -11.47
CA GLY A 153 14.92 -25.55 -12.29
C GLY A 153 14.26 -26.72 -11.55
N ASP A 154 14.45 -26.83 -10.24
CA ASP A 154 13.82 -27.87 -9.42
C ASP A 154 12.34 -27.57 -9.11
N LEU A 155 11.83 -26.43 -9.58
CA LEU A 155 10.47 -25.97 -9.33
C LEU A 155 9.54 -26.32 -10.49
N GLU A 156 8.50 -27.09 -10.21
CA GLU A 156 7.43 -27.36 -11.18
C GLU A 156 6.50 -26.15 -11.28
N ILE A 157 6.46 -25.52 -12.44
CA ILE A 157 5.57 -24.40 -12.72
C ILE A 157 4.18 -24.96 -13.07
N PRO A 158 3.12 -24.59 -12.33
CA PRO A 158 1.79 -25.12 -12.61
C PRO A 158 1.25 -24.56 -13.92
N LYS A 159 0.33 -25.30 -14.55
CA LYS A 159 -0.30 -24.88 -15.81
C LYS A 159 -1.23 -23.70 -15.58
N MET A 160 -0.91 -22.57 -16.21
CA MET A 160 -1.70 -21.34 -16.16
C MET A 160 -2.42 -21.11 -17.49
N LYS A 161 -3.65 -20.61 -17.42
CA LYS A 161 -4.50 -20.24 -18.56
C LYS A 161 -4.04 -18.91 -19.18
N THR A 162 -3.47 -18.02 -18.39
CA THR A 162 -3.02 -16.69 -18.83
C THR A 162 -1.83 -16.77 -19.79
N LYS A 163 -1.91 -16.00 -20.89
CA LYS A 163 -0.88 -15.96 -21.94
C LYS A 163 0.12 -14.84 -21.70
N TYR A 164 1.23 -15.15 -21.02
CA TYR A 164 2.32 -14.20 -20.73
C TYR A 164 3.30 -13.98 -21.87
N ASP A 165 3.45 -14.96 -22.75
CA ASP A 165 4.51 -14.97 -23.78
C ASP A 165 4.56 -13.67 -24.59
N GLY A 166 5.73 -13.01 -24.57
CA GLY A 166 5.98 -11.77 -25.30
C GLY A 166 5.29 -10.51 -24.76
N LYS A 167 4.50 -10.62 -23.68
CA LYS A 167 3.76 -9.48 -23.09
C LYS A 167 4.49 -8.82 -21.94
N HIS A 168 4.09 -7.59 -21.64
CA HIS A 168 4.46 -6.91 -20.40
C HIS A 168 3.55 -7.39 -19.28
N VAL A 169 4.08 -7.43 -18.06
CA VAL A 169 3.36 -7.84 -16.86
C VAL A 169 3.55 -6.76 -15.81
N LEU A 170 2.47 -6.27 -15.23
CA LEU A 170 2.49 -5.36 -14.09
C LEU A 170 2.08 -6.14 -12.84
N VAL A 171 3.05 -6.36 -11.95
CA VAL A 171 2.85 -7.02 -10.65
C VAL A 171 2.60 -5.94 -9.61
N VAL A 172 1.39 -5.92 -9.05
CA VAL A 172 0.96 -4.91 -8.06
C VAL A 172 0.90 -5.54 -6.69
N VAL A 173 1.59 -4.93 -5.73
CA VAL A 173 1.65 -5.34 -4.32
C VAL A 173 1.28 -4.17 -3.43
N ARG A 174 0.58 -4.44 -2.32
CA ARG A 174 0.28 -3.45 -1.28
C ARG A 174 1.47 -3.25 -0.33
N GLY A 175 2.56 -2.67 -0.83
CA GLY A 175 3.71 -2.23 -0.03
C GLY A 175 3.84 -0.70 0.05
N HIS A 176 5.04 -0.20 0.32
CA HIS A 176 5.27 1.24 0.55
C HIS A 176 4.86 2.10 -0.66
N ASN A 177 4.13 3.19 -0.42
CA ASN A 177 3.63 4.15 -1.43
C ASN A 177 2.93 3.56 -2.68
N TYR A 178 2.40 2.33 -2.60
CA TYR A 178 1.82 1.66 -3.76
C TYR A 178 0.69 2.45 -4.46
N LYS A 179 -0.15 3.19 -3.72
CA LYS A 179 -1.25 3.99 -4.31
C LYS A 179 -0.71 5.09 -5.22
N ASP A 180 0.29 5.83 -4.75
CA ASP A 180 0.89 6.93 -5.51
C ASP A 180 1.64 6.41 -6.74
N ASP A 181 2.36 5.30 -6.58
CA ASP A 181 3.06 4.65 -7.69
C ASP A 181 2.07 4.09 -8.72
N LEU A 182 0.97 3.47 -8.28
CA LEU A 182 -0.07 2.95 -9.18
C LEU A 182 -0.75 4.08 -9.96
N GLN A 183 -1.05 5.19 -9.28
CA GLN A 183 -1.57 6.41 -9.93
C GLN A 183 -0.63 6.93 -11.02
N ALA A 184 0.68 6.92 -10.78
CA ALA A 184 1.68 7.34 -11.76
C ALA A 184 1.80 6.37 -12.96
N MET A 185 1.36 5.12 -12.79
CA MET A 185 1.42 4.08 -13.82
C MET A 185 0.15 3.96 -14.67
N ILE A 186 -0.89 4.76 -14.43
CA ILE A 186 -2.15 4.73 -15.20
C ILE A 186 -1.90 4.85 -16.71
N SER A 187 -1.09 5.82 -17.16
CA SER A 187 -0.76 5.97 -18.58
C SER A 187 -0.10 4.72 -19.17
N TYR A 188 0.80 4.08 -18.41
CA TYR A 188 1.44 2.84 -18.84
C TYR A 188 0.41 1.70 -18.98
N ILE A 189 -0.53 1.57 -18.04
CA ILE A 189 -1.58 0.55 -18.10
C ILE A 189 -2.46 0.75 -19.35
N GLU A 190 -2.89 1.98 -19.63
CA GLU A 190 -3.77 2.29 -20.77
C GLU A 190 -3.08 2.12 -22.13
N GLU A 191 -1.82 2.52 -22.24
CA GLU A 191 -1.07 2.49 -23.51
C GLU A 191 -0.51 1.10 -23.82
N VAL A 192 0.08 0.45 -22.82
CA VAL A 192 0.78 -0.83 -23.00
C VAL A 192 -0.15 -2.02 -22.84
N LYS A 193 -1.22 -1.88 -22.04
CA LYS A 193 -2.15 -2.97 -21.68
C LYS A 193 -1.40 -4.23 -21.19
N PRO A 194 -0.55 -4.09 -20.15
CA PRO A 194 0.16 -5.22 -19.59
C PRO A 194 -0.82 -6.20 -18.93
N ILE A 195 -0.38 -7.44 -18.71
CA ILE A 195 -1.11 -8.37 -17.85
C ILE A 195 -1.06 -7.82 -16.42
N LEU A 196 -2.22 -7.64 -15.80
CA LEU A 196 -2.34 -7.11 -14.45
C LEU A 196 -2.34 -8.27 -13.43
N VAL A 197 -1.26 -8.38 -12.69
CA VAL A 197 -1.09 -9.41 -11.65
C VAL A 197 -1.21 -8.75 -10.29
N GLY A 198 -2.31 -9.00 -9.58
CA GLY A 198 -2.52 -8.55 -8.21
C GLY A 198 -1.96 -9.55 -7.20
N VAL A 199 -0.97 -9.15 -6.41
CA VAL A 199 -0.41 -10.01 -5.36
C VAL A 199 -1.06 -9.69 -4.03
N ASP A 200 -1.75 -10.67 -3.44
CA ASP A 200 -2.48 -10.50 -2.19
C ASP A 200 -3.35 -9.22 -2.23
N GLY A 201 -3.16 -8.29 -1.29
CA GLY A 201 -3.91 -7.01 -1.26
C GLY A 201 -3.66 -6.08 -2.45
N GLY A 202 -2.70 -6.38 -3.33
CA GLY A 202 -2.51 -5.66 -4.58
C GLY A 202 -3.63 -5.90 -5.60
N ALA A 203 -4.37 -7.01 -5.49
CA ALA A 203 -5.57 -7.23 -6.29
C ALA A 203 -6.69 -6.25 -5.93
N ASP A 204 -6.87 -5.95 -4.64
CA ASP A 204 -7.80 -4.92 -4.18
C ASP A 204 -7.37 -3.53 -4.65
N ALA A 205 -6.06 -3.24 -4.62
CA ALA A 205 -5.51 -1.99 -5.12
C ALA A 205 -5.84 -1.76 -6.61
N LEU A 206 -5.75 -2.80 -7.45
CA LEU A 206 -6.15 -2.71 -8.85
C LEU A 206 -7.63 -2.36 -8.99
N LEU A 207 -8.50 -3.03 -8.23
CA LEU A 207 -9.94 -2.75 -8.25
C LEU A 207 -10.29 -1.34 -7.78
N GLU A 208 -9.65 -0.84 -6.72
CA GLU A 208 -9.83 0.54 -6.22
C GLU A 208 -9.54 1.58 -7.30
N PHE A 209 -8.62 1.26 -8.23
CA PHE A 209 -8.26 2.11 -9.37
C PHE A 209 -9.08 1.82 -10.64
N GLY A 210 -10.09 0.94 -10.56
CA GLY A 210 -10.97 0.61 -11.67
C GLY A 210 -10.43 -0.45 -12.62
N TYR A 211 -9.35 -1.15 -12.25
CA TYR A 211 -8.72 -2.18 -13.07
C TYR A 211 -9.04 -3.59 -12.55
N LYS A 212 -9.54 -4.45 -13.45
CA LYS A 212 -9.77 -5.87 -13.16
C LYS A 212 -8.44 -6.63 -13.18
N PRO A 213 -8.05 -7.36 -12.12
CA PRO A 213 -6.88 -8.22 -12.14
C PRO A 213 -7.04 -9.33 -13.19
N ASP A 214 -6.03 -9.52 -14.05
CA ASP A 214 -5.97 -10.69 -14.92
C ASP A 214 -5.65 -11.93 -14.10
N VAL A 215 -4.68 -11.82 -13.20
CA VAL A 215 -4.24 -12.91 -12.33
C VAL A 215 -4.13 -12.41 -10.90
N ILE A 216 -4.62 -13.19 -9.94
CA ILE A 216 -4.35 -12.99 -8.53
C ILE A 216 -3.39 -14.07 -8.04
N VAL A 217 -2.33 -13.68 -7.34
CA VAL A 217 -1.36 -14.59 -6.73
C VAL A 217 -1.27 -14.31 -5.24
N GLY A 218 -1.38 -15.31 -4.37
CA GLY A 218 -1.42 -15.03 -2.94
C GLY A 218 -1.71 -16.18 -2.01
N ASP A 219 -1.66 -15.91 -0.71
CA ASP A 219 -2.17 -16.80 0.35
C ASP A 219 -3.70 -16.70 0.50
N MET A 220 -4.29 -15.72 -0.18
CA MET A 220 -5.71 -15.39 -0.18
C MET A 220 -6.24 -14.90 1.17
N ASP A 221 -5.44 -14.65 2.20
CA ASP A 221 -5.90 -14.09 3.49
C ASP A 221 -6.17 -12.59 3.40
N SER A 222 -5.60 -11.95 2.39
CA SER A 222 -5.53 -10.50 2.26
C SER A 222 -6.44 -9.90 1.20
N VAL A 223 -6.98 -10.74 0.33
CA VAL A 223 -7.77 -10.36 -0.85
C VAL A 223 -9.24 -10.23 -0.46
N SER A 224 -9.98 -9.25 -1.00
CA SER A 224 -11.44 -9.20 -0.85
C SER A 224 -12.15 -10.25 -1.71
N ASP A 225 -13.39 -10.60 -1.35
CA ASP A 225 -14.19 -11.53 -2.15
C ASP A 225 -14.54 -10.94 -3.53
N ASP A 226 -14.69 -9.62 -3.61
CA ASP A 226 -14.94 -8.91 -4.88
C ASP A 226 -13.72 -9.00 -5.80
N ALA A 227 -12.51 -8.82 -5.26
CA ALA A 227 -11.26 -9.04 -5.99
C ALA A 227 -11.16 -10.48 -6.50
N LEU A 228 -11.39 -11.48 -5.66
CA LEU A 228 -11.34 -12.90 -6.06
C LEU A 228 -12.35 -13.21 -7.18
N LYS A 229 -13.61 -12.78 -7.04
CA LYS A 229 -14.65 -12.99 -8.07
C LYS A 229 -14.37 -12.25 -9.36
N SER A 230 -13.64 -11.14 -9.28
CA SER A 230 -13.25 -10.35 -10.44
C SER A 230 -12.03 -10.90 -11.17
N ALA A 231 -11.25 -11.84 -10.65
CA ALA A 231 -10.05 -12.29 -11.34
C ALA A 231 -10.39 -13.16 -12.57
N ASN A 232 -9.57 -13.11 -13.64
CA ASN A 232 -9.69 -14.09 -14.73
C ASN A 232 -9.02 -15.43 -14.36
N GLU A 233 -7.97 -15.39 -13.54
CA GLU A 233 -7.26 -16.56 -13.04
C GLU A 233 -6.76 -16.34 -11.61
N ILE A 234 -6.84 -17.37 -10.77
CA ILE A 234 -6.40 -17.32 -9.37
C ILE A 234 -5.30 -18.36 -9.17
N VAL A 235 -4.17 -17.93 -8.61
CA VAL A 235 -3.04 -18.77 -8.24
C VAL A 235 -2.87 -18.73 -6.73
N VAL A 236 -3.21 -19.83 -6.08
CA VAL A 236 -3.02 -19.99 -4.63
C VAL A 236 -1.57 -20.41 -4.38
N HIS A 237 -0.84 -19.56 -3.66
CA HIS A 237 0.47 -19.88 -3.14
C HIS A 237 0.33 -20.91 -2.01
N ALA A 238 0.88 -22.10 -2.23
CA ALA A 238 0.92 -23.17 -1.26
C ALA A 238 2.32 -23.31 -0.63
N TYR A 239 2.34 -23.83 0.59
CA TYR A 239 3.58 -24.23 1.25
C TYR A 239 4.24 -25.38 0.46
N THR A 240 5.55 -25.55 0.68
CA THR A 240 6.34 -26.62 0.04
C THR A 240 5.89 -28.03 0.41
N ASP A 241 5.15 -28.20 1.50
CA ASP A 241 4.51 -29.46 1.91
C ASP A 241 3.12 -29.69 1.26
N GLY A 242 2.71 -28.80 0.34
CA GLY A 242 1.46 -28.88 -0.41
C GLY A 242 0.25 -28.31 0.34
N ARG A 243 0.40 -27.82 1.58
CA ARG A 243 -0.71 -27.16 2.28
C ARG A 243 -1.03 -25.82 1.62
N ALA A 244 -2.31 -25.63 1.26
CA ALA A 244 -2.82 -24.43 0.61
C ALA A 244 -4.05 -23.89 1.36
N PRO A 245 -3.89 -23.19 2.51
CA PRO A 245 -5.03 -22.67 3.28
C PRO A 245 -5.96 -21.78 2.46
N GLY A 246 -5.39 -20.96 1.57
CA GLY A 246 -6.13 -20.09 0.66
C GLY A 246 -7.02 -20.83 -0.33
N LEU A 247 -6.72 -22.10 -0.66
CA LEU A 247 -7.50 -22.88 -1.62
C LEU A 247 -8.93 -23.12 -1.11
N LYS A 248 -9.06 -23.47 0.18
CA LYS A 248 -10.37 -23.68 0.80
C LYS A 248 -11.26 -22.44 0.70
N ARG A 249 -10.67 -21.25 0.91
CA ARG A 249 -11.40 -19.99 0.79
C ARG A 249 -11.91 -19.76 -0.64
N VAL A 250 -11.10 -20.07 -1.64
CA VAL A 250 -11.48 -19.92 -3.06
C VAL A 250 -12.60 -20.90 -3.43
N GLU A 251 -12.50 -22.16 -2.98
CA GLU A 251 -13.51 -23.19 -3.21
C GLU A 251 -14.85 -22.87 -2.54
N GLU A 252 -14.83 -22.34 -1.30
CA GLU A 252 -16.03 -21.89 -0.57
C GLU A 252 -16.76 -20.75 -1.30
N LEU A 253 -16.06 -19.96 -2.12
CA LEU A 253 -16.63 -18.91 -2.98
C LEU A 253 -17.11 -19.44 -4.34
N GLY A 254 -16.93 -20.74 -4.63
CA GLY A 254 -17.32 -21.37 -5.90
C GLY A 254 -16.39 -21.01 -7.07
N LEU A 255 -15.13 -20.65 -6.79
CA LEU A 255 -14.15 -20.24 -7.78
C LEU A 255 -13.12 -21.36 -8.03
N GLU A 256 -12.49 -21.34 -9.21
CA GLU A 256 -11.38 -22.24 -9.55
C GLU A 256 -10.04 -21.55 -9.25
N ALA A 257 -9.07 -22.30 -8.70
CA ALA A 257 -7.70 -21.84 -8.53
C ALA A 257 -6.68 -22.88 -8.99
N VAL A 258 -5.53 -22.38 -9.42
CA VAL A 258 -4.31 -23.14 -9.66
C VAL A 258 -3.46 -23.08 -8.39
N VAL A 259 -2.93 -24.21 -7.94
CA VAL A 259 -2.03 -24.24 -6.78
C VAL A 259 -0.58 -24.13 -7.25
N PHE A 260 0.16 -23.20 -6.67
CA PHE A 260 1.60 -23.06 -6.89
C PHE A 260 2.33 -23.29 -5.55
N SER A 261 2.93 -24.47 -5.40
CA SER A 261 3.76 -24.84 -4.25
C SER A 261 5.20 -24.40 -4.47
N ALA A 262 5.66 -23.38 -3.76
CA ALA A 262 7.04 -22.88 -3.85
C ALA A 262 7.48 -22.25 -2.52
N PRO A 263 8.78 -22.23 -2.20
CA PRO A 263 9.28 -21.40 -1.12
C PRO A 263 9.21 -19.91 -1.52
N GLY A 264 9.02 -19.04 -0.53
CA GLY A 264 9.21 -17.59 -0.67
C GLY A 264 8.00 -16.72 -0.35
N THR A 265 7.91 -15.56 -0.98
CA THR A 265 6.73 -14.67 -0.91
C THR A 265 5.80 -14.90 -2.10
N SER A 266 4.54 -14.51 -1.98
CA SER A 266 3.60 -14.47 -3.11
C SER A 266 4.10 -13.58 -4.26
N GLU A 267 4.90 -12.55 -3.94
CA GLU A 267 5.50 -11.62 -4.92
C GLU A 267 6.55 -12.33 -5.77
N ASP A 268 7.41 -13.11 -5.12
CA ASP A 268 8.46 -13.89 -5.77
C ASP A 268 7.85 -14.90 -6.76
N ILE A 269 6.76 -15.55 -6.35
CA ILE A 269 6.04 -16.53 -7.16
C ILE A 269 5.36 -15.88 -8.35
N ALA A 270 4.71 -14.72 -8.16
CA ALA A 270 4.09 -13.97 -9.24
C ALA A 270 5.12 -13.57 -10.31
N MET A 271 6.27 -13.06 -9.88
CA MET A 271 7.35 -12.66 -10.78
C MET A 271 8.00 -13.87 -11.45
N LEU A 272 8.23 -14.96 -10.72
CA LEU A 272 8.81 -16.17 -11.27
C LEU A 272 7.87 -16.82 -12.30
N ALA A 273 6.57 -16.91 -12.01
CA ALA A 273 5.57 -17.40 -12.96
C ALA A 273 5.60 -16.60 -14.27
N ALA A 274 5.55 -15.27 -14.17
CA ALA A 274 5.62 -14.40 -15.34
C ALA A 274 6.90 -14.64 -16.17
N TYR A 275 8.04 -14.82 -15.50
CA TYR A 275 9.31 -15.10 -16.16
C TYR A 275 9.34 -16.45 -16.89
N GLU A 276 8.88 -17.52 -16.23
CA GLU A 276 8.86 -18.88 -16.78
C GLU A 276 7.89 -19.00 -17.97
N TYR A 277 6.79 -18.25 -17.95
CA TYR A 277 5.88 -18.11 -19.10
C TYR A 277 6.35 -17.08 -20.14
N ASN A 278 7.64 -16.73 -20.13
CA ASN A 278 8.31 -15.91 -21.14
C ASN A 278 7.73 -14.49 -21.30
N ALA A 279 7.32 -13.85 -20.21
CA ALA A 279 7.02 -12.43 -20.21
C ALA A 279 8.21 -11.63 -20.78
N LYS A 280 7.90 -10.64 -21.61
CA LYS A 280 8.90 -9.76 -22.22
C LYS A 280 9.51 -8.79 -21.21
N LEU A 281 8.67 -8.27 -20.32
CA LEU A 281 9.05 -7.32 -19.28
C LEU A 281 8.12 -7.51 -18.07
N ILE A 282 8.70 -7.53 -16.87
CA ILE A 282 8.00 -7.62 -15.60
C ILE A 282 8.24 -6.30 -14.87
N VAL A 283 7.17 -5.56 -14.61
CA VAL A 283 7.19 -4.32 -13.85
C VAL A 283 6.63 -4.60 -12.47
N ALA A 284 7.43 -4.42 -11.44
CA ALA A 284 7.09 -4.66 -10.05
C ALA A 284 6.71 -3.34 -9.37
N LEU A 285 5.52 -3.26 -8.79
CA LEU A 285 5.00 -2.07 -8.11
C LEU A 285 4.66 -2.39 -6.67
N GLY A 286 5.21 -1.59 -5.74
CA GLY A 286 4.98 -1.76 -4.30
C GLY A 286 5.58 -3.05 -3.71
N THR A 287 6.41 -3.79 -4.46
CA THR A 287 7.06 -5.02 -3.97
C THR A 287 8.02 -4.73 -2.83
N HIS A 288 8.13 -5.62 -1.84
CA HIS A 288 9.08 -5.52 -0.74
C HIS A 288 10.49 -5.92 -1.24
N SER A 289 11.49 -5.06 -1.05
CA SER A 289 12.80 -5.25 -1.69
C SER A 289 14.01 -4.87 -0.85
N ASN A 290 13.81 -4.36 0.36
CA ASN A 290 14.89 -4.01 1.29
C ASN A 290 14.67 -4.65 2.66
N MET A 291 15.69 -4.62 3.52
CA MET A 291 15.64 -5.22 4.85
C MET A 291 14.46 -4.74 5.71
N ILE A 292 14.21 -3.42 5.76
CA ILE A 292 13.18 -2.83 6.62
C ILE A 292 11.81 -3.38 6.22
N ASP A 293 11.52 -3.41 4.92
CA ASP A 293 10.27 -3.97 4.39
C ASP A 293 10.02 -5.41 4.87
N PHE A 294 11.06 -6.24 4.89
CA PHE A 294 10.96 -7.63 5.33
C PHE A 294 10.79 -7.74 6.84
N LEU A 295 11.52 -6.91 7.61
CA LEU A 295 11.41 -6.87 9.06
C LEU A 295 10.00 -6.42 9.51
N GLU A 296 9.40 -5.43 8.83
CA GLU A 296 8.01 -4.99 9.07
C GLU A 296 7.01 -6.14 8.82
N LYS A 297 7.30 -7.03 7.87
CA LYS A 297 6.50 -8.25 7.62
C LYS A 297 6.84 -9.41 8.56
N GLY A 298 7.71 -9.20 9.55
CA GLY A 298 8.17 -10.24 10.47
C GLY A 298 9.12 -11.26 9.84
N ARG A 299 9.66 -10.98 8.64
CA ARG A 299 10.62 -11.84 7.95
C ARG A 299 12.05 -11.44 8.32
N LYS A 300 12.85 -12.42 8.75
CA LYS A 300 14.23 -12.20 9.22
C LYS A 300 15.30 -12.22 8.12
N GLY A 301 14.90 -12.37 6.87
CA GLY A 301 15.77 -12.44 5.70
C GLY A 301 14.96 -12.37 4.39
N MET A 302 15.64 -12.20 3.26
CA MET A 302 15.03 -12.01 1.92
C MET A 302 15.54 -13.02 0.87
N ALA A 303 15.81 -14.26 1.28
CA ALA A 303 16.50 -15.25 0.43
C ALA A 303 15.80 -15.54 -0.90
N SER A 304 14.51 -15.89 -0.87
CA SER A 304 13.69 -16.15 -2.06
C SER A 304 13.66 -14.95 -2.99
N THR A 305 13.40 -13.76 -2.47
CA THR A 305 13.41 -12.51 -3.25
C THR A 305 14.76 -12.21 -3.86
N PHE A 306 15.86 -12.41 -3.12
CA PHE A 306 17.20 -12.29 -3.65
C PHE A 306 17.45 -13.25 -4.81
N LEU A 307 17.11 -14.54 -4.64
CA LEU A 307 17.29 -15.58 -5.66
C LEU A 307 16.42 -15.31 -6.91
N VAL A 308 15.15 -14.96 -6.73
CA VAL A 308 14.25 -14.65 -7.83
C VAL A 308 14.74 -13.43 -8.61
N ARG A 309 15.08 -12.33 -7.93
CA ARG A 309 15.64 -11.13 -8.58
C ARG A 309 16.96 -11.42 -9.31
N LEU A 310 17.80 -12.30 -8.77
CA LEU A 310 19.01 -12.76 -9.44
C LEU A 310 18.70 -13.49 -10.75
N LYS A 311 17.66 -14.35 -10.77
CA LYS A 311 17.25 -15.10 -11.98
C LYS A 311 16.60 -14.21 -13.03
N ILE A 312 15.68 -13.32 -12.62
CA ILE A 312 14.79 -12.59 -13.55
C ILE A 312 15.29 -11.19 -13.90
N GLY A 313 16.41 -10.73 -13.32
CA GLY A 313 16.86 -9.34 -13.38
C GLY A 313 17.02 -8.74 -14.77
N SER A 314 17.22 -9.55 -15.82
CA SER A 314 17.29 -9.08 -17.21
C SER A 314 15.95 -8.59 -17.78
N ARG A 315 14.83 -8.94 -17.14
CA ARG A 315 13.47 -8.60 -17.56
C ARG A 315 12.65 -7.89 -16.48
N LEU A 316 13.24 -7.61 -15.32
CA LEU A 316 12.58 -6.98 -14.18
C LEU A 316 12.88 -5.49 -14.12
N ILE A 317 11.84 -4.67 -13.98
CA ILE A 317 11.93 -3.25 -13.62
C ILE A 317 11.19 -3.04 -12.30
N ASP A 318 11.88 -2.49 -11.31
CA ASP A 318 11.28 -2.08 -10.05
C ASP A 318 10.72 -0.65 -10.22
N ALA A 319 9.40 -0.52 -10.20
CA ALA A 319 8.67 0.74 -10.35
C ALA A 319 8.37 1.40 -8.99
N ARG A 320 8.99 0.94 -7.90
CA ARG A 320 8.90 1.61 -6.60
C ARG A 320 9.40 3.06 -6.70
N GLY A 321 8.58 4.00 -6.23
CA GLY A 321 8.90 5.42 -6.25
C GLY A 321 8.82 6.06 -7.64
N VAL A 322 8.19 5.40 -8.62
CA VAL A 322 7.95 5.99 -9.95
C VAL A 322 7.14 7.29 -9.86
N SER A 323 6.29 7.42 -8.84
CA SER A 323 5.57 8.65 -8.49
C SER A 323 6.48 9.85 -8.20
N ILE A 324 7.70 9.62 -7.68
CA ILE A 324 8.69 10.66 -7.40
C ILE A 324 9.27 11.21 -8.72
N LEU A 325 9.45 10.33 -9.72
CA LEU A 325 9.96 10.69 -11.04
C LEU A 325 8.87 11.34 -11.90
N TYR A 326 7.65 10.81 -11.83
CA TYR A 326 6.50 11.23 -12.62
C TYR A 326 5.48 11.97 -11.75
N GLN A 327 5.83 13.18 -11.35
CA GLN A 327 4.82 14.12 -10.83
C GLN A 327 4.00 14.64 -12.01
N SER A 328 2.75 14.18 -12.11
CA SER A 328 1.75 14.76 -13.02
C SER A 328 1.52 16.23 -12.68
N ARG A 329 2.34 17.12 -13.24
CA ARG A 329 2.06 18.54 -13.26
C ARG A 329 1.18 18.79 -14.47
N LEU A 330 -0.13 18.93 -14.25
CA LEU A 330 -1.03 19.51 -15.24
C LEU A 330 -0.43 20.85 -15.67
N LYS A 331 0.18 20.88 -16.87
CA LYS A 331 0.78 22.12 -17.35
C LYS A 331 -0.38 23.08 -17.57
N ILE A 332 -0.41 24.17 -16.81
CA ILE A 332 -1.44 25.22 -16.85
C ILE A 332 -1.76 25.66 -18.29
N LYS A 333 -0.77 25.60 -19.20
CA LYS A 333 -0.96 25.84 -20.64
C LYS A 333 -2.03 24.95 -21.30
N TYR A 334 -2.19 23.70 -20.90
CA TYR A 334 -3.19 22.78 -21.45
C TYR A 334 -4.60 23.14 -20.97
N ILE A 335 -4.73 23.60 -19.72
CA ILE A 335 -5.99 24.14 -19.19
C ILE A 335 -6.38 25.40 -19.97
N PHE A 336 -5.43 26.33 -20.18
CA PHE A 336 -5.67 27.51 -21.01
C PHE A 336 -6.02 27.15 -22.46
N ALA A 337 -5.32 26.20 -23.07
CA ALA A 337 -5.62 25.74 -24.42
C ALA A 337 -7.04 25.15 -24.52
N LEU A 338 -7.46 24.36 -23.53
CA LEU A 338 -8.80 23.77 -23.47
C LEU A 338 -9.88 24.84 -23.29
N ILE A 339 -9.65 25.83 -22.42
CA ILE A 339 -10.54 27.00 -22.25
C ILE A 339 -10.66 27.79 -23.55
N ILE A 340 -9.54 28.11 -24.21
CA ILE A 340 -9.54 28.84 -25.49
C ILE A 340 -10.29 28.04 -26.56
N THR A 341 -10.08 26.72 -26.62
CA THR A 341 -10.74 25.83 -27.59
C THR A 341 -12.25 25.78 -27.35
N ALA A 342 -12.69 25.72 -26.09
CA ALA A 342 -14.11 25.76 -25.73
C ALA A 342 -14.75 27.13 -26.01
N LEU A 343 -14.01 28.23 -25.84
CA LEU A 343 -14.48 29.59 -26.13
C LEU A 343 -14.48 29.92 -27.64
N PHE A 344 -13.70 29.21 -28.45
CA PHE A 344 -13.52 29.54 -29.87
C PHE A 344 -14.84 29.53 -30.68
N PRO A 345 -15.72 28.52 -30.57
CA PRO A 345 -17.02 28.55 -31.26
C PRO A 345 -17.93 29.69 -30.75
N ILE A 346 -17.90 29.96 -29.45
CA ILE A 346 -18.69 31.05 -28.84
C ILE A 346 -18.22 32.40 -29.40
N LEU A 347 -16.92 32.61 -29.54
CA LEU A 347 -16.35 33.82 -30.13
C LEU A 347 -16.71 33.97 -31.62
N ILE A 348 -16.75 32.87 -32.38
CA ILE A 348 -17.19 32.89 -33.79
C ILE A 348 -18.67 33.28 -33.87
N VAL A 349 -19.54 32.63 -33.10
CA VAL A 349 -20.98 32.94 -33.10
C VAL A 349 -21.24 34.36 -32.61
N ALA A 350 -20.55 34.80 -31.56
CA ALA A 350 -20.64 36.17 -31.07
C ALA A 350 -20.16 37.18 -32.12
N SER A 351 -19.06 36.92 -32.84
CA SER A 351 -18.55 37.84 -33.87
C SER A 351 -19.45 37.94 -35.10
N LEU A 352 -20.23 36.89 -35.42
CA LEU A 352 -21.24 36.91 -36.48
C LEU A 352 -22.58 37.53 -36.02
N SER A 353 -22.79 37.74 -34.72
CA SER A 353 -24.02 38.33 -34.19
C SER A 353 -24.09 39.83 -34.45
N PRO A 354 -25.14 40.34 -35.14
CA PRO A 354 -25.26 41.77 -35.46
C PRO A 354 -25.22 42.66 -34.21
N LYS A 355 -25.86 42.23 -33.11
CA LYS A 355 -25.89 42.99 -31.84
C LYS A 355 -24.50 43.17 -31.23
N VAL A 356 -23.68 42.14 -31.31
CA VAL A 356 -22.30 42.16 -30.78
C VAL A 356 -21.41 43.00 -31.67
N GLN A 357 -21.55 42.91 -33.00
CA GLN A 357 -20.83 43.79 -33.93
C GLN A 357 -21.14 45.27 -33.66
N THR A 358 -22.41 45.62 -33.42
CA THR A 358 -22.80 46.99 -33.07
C THR A 358 -22.17 47.43 -31.73
N LEU A 359 -22.15 46.56 -30.73
CA LEU A 359 -21.51 46.83 -29.44
C LEU A 359 -20.00 47.03 -29.58
N ILE A 360 -19.32 46.19 -30.37
CA ILE A 360 -17.89 46.31 -30.66
C ILE A 360 -17.59 47.62 -31.39
N GLN A 361 -18.41 48.01 -32.37
CA GLN A 361 -18.26 49.29 -33.07
C GLN A 361 -18.42 50.48 -32.10
N LEU A 362 -19.42 50.44 -31.22
CA LEU A 362 -19.61 51.47 -30.19
C LEU A 362 -18.42 51.54 -29.22
N LEU A 363 -17.89 50.41 -28.79
CA LEU A 363 -16.68 50.33 -27.96
C LEU A 363 -15.47 50.90 -28.69
N GLN A 364 -15.25 50.56 -29.96
CA GLN A 364 -14.16 51.10 -30.78
C GLN A 364 -14.27 52.62 -30.95
N ILE A 365 -15.48 53.13 -31.18
CA ILE A 365 -15.72 54.58 -31.27
C ILE A 365 -15.40 55.25 -29.94
N LYS A 366 -15.87 54.68 -28.82
CA LYS A 366 -15.60 55.21 -27.48
C LYS A 366 -14.11 55.17 -27.13
N LEU A 367 -13.40 54.11 -27.49
CA LEU A 367 -11.94 54.00 -27.30
C LEU A 367 -11.17 55.00 -28.16
N ARG A 368 -11.58 55.19 -29.43
CA ARG A 368 -10.99 56.21 -30.30
C ARG A 368 -11.21 57.62 -29.78
N LEU A 369 -12.37 57.90 -29.19
CA LEU A 369 -12.64 59.17 -28.52
C LEU A 369 -11.77 59.34 -27.26
N LEU A 370 -11.59 58.27 -26.48
CA LEU A 370 -10.75 58.27 -25.27
C LEU A 370 -9.25 58.38 -25.56
N MET A 371 -8.78 57.93 -26.73
CA MET A 371 -7.40 58.08 -27.19
C MET A 371 -7.15 59.37 -28.00
N LYS A 372 -8.21 60.08 -28.39
CA LYS A 372 -8.14 61.39 -29.08
C LYS A 372 -8.38 62.58 -28.14
N MET A 373 -8.84 62.31 -26.92
CA MET A 373 -8.55 63.14 -25.74
C MET A 373 -7.19 62.75 -25.20
#